data_AF-A0A2V1P6M0-F1
#
_entry.id   AF-A0A2V1P6M0-F1
#
_cell.length_a   1.000
_cell.length_b   1.000
_cell.length_c   1.000
_cell.angle_alpha   90.00
_cell.angle_beta   90.00
_cell.angle_gamma   90.00
#
_symmetry.space_group_name_H-M   'P 1'
#
loop_
_entity.id
_entity.type
_entity.pdbx_description
1 polymer ?
#
loop_
_entity_poly.entity_id
_entity_poly.type
_entity_poly.pdbx_seq_one_letter_code
_entity_poly.pdbx_strand_id
1 'polypeptide(L)'
;MFYYQSRYGGRVFFDDLGWPWPKHPCTDNSNRPLKAPRAVRGSIVIKDRHGQTLDIYDLDDLQDGPGRFVFTFRNSRTRARLDLTFSKKAMAKGGVKIDDFWDAPSFLLRKDQQKKDAYRVEFISCRHGKVLRFRMQRLL
;
A
#
# COMPACT_ATOMS: atom_id res chain seq x y z
N MET A 1 -46.37 -9.58 -9.84
CA MET A 1 -46.02 -8.51 -10.79
C MET A 1 -45.63 -7.25 -10.04
N PHE A 2 -44.38 -6.85 -10.18
CA PHE A 2 -43.76 -5.70 -9.51
C PHE A 2 -43.24 -4.71 -10.54
N TYR A 3 -43.25 -3.43 -10.17
CA TYR A 3 -42.95 -2.32 -11.06
C TYR A 3 -41.83 -1.46 -10.49
N TYR A 4 -40.85 -1.14 -11.33
CA TYR A 4 -39.82 -0.15 -11.03
C TYR A 4 -39.75 0.90 -12.12
N GLN A 5 -39.73 2.18 -11.72
CA GLN A 5 -39.49 3.31 -12.60
C GLN A 5 -38.35 4.17 -12.06
N SER A 6 -37.36 4.40 -12.92
CA SER A 6 -36.28 5.35 -12.66
C SER A 6 -36.75 6.79 -12.86
N ARG A 7 -36.18 7.72 -12.10
CA ARG A 7 -36.39 9.17 -12.25
C ARG A 7 -36.02 9.72 -13.65
N TYR A 8 -35.23 8.96 -14.41
CA TYR A 8 -34.82 9.28 -15.78
C TYR A 8 -35.70 8.61 -16.85
N GLY A 9 -36.84 8.03 -16.48
CA GLY A 9 -37.86 7.56 -17.41
C GLY A 9 -37.81 6.07 -17.78
N GLY A 10 -36.76 5.34 -17.40
CA GLY A 10 -36.67 3.89 -17.59
C GLY A 10 -37.67 3.11 -16.73
N ARG A 11 -38.29 2.06 -17.28
CA ARG A 11 -39.33 1.27 -16.62
C ARG A 11 -39.05 -0.22 -16.81
N VAL A 12 -39.20 -1.00 -15.74
CA VAL A 12 -39.00 -2.46 -15.76
C VAL A 12 -40.13 -3.14 -14.98
N PHE A 13 -40.61 -4.25 -15.51
CA PHE A 13 -41.62 -5.10 -14.89
C PHE A 13 -40.98 -6.43 -14.48
N PHE A 14 -41.31 -6.91 -13.28
CA PHE A 14 -40.85 -8.19 -12.77
C PHE A 14 -42.06 -9.07 -12.45
N ASP A 15 -42.02 -10.34 -12.86
CA ASP A 15 -43.10 -11.27 -12.53
C ASP A 15 -43.06 -11.66 -11.04
N ASP A 16 -41.85 -11.87 -10.51
CA ASP A 16 -41.55 -12.17 -9.10
C ASP A 16 -40.26 -11.43 -8.64
N LEU A 17 -40.19 -11.00 -7.37
CA LEU A 17 -39.01 -10.33 -6.78
C LEU A 17 -37.96 -11.33 -6.23
N GLY A 18 -38.28 -12.63 -6.26
CA GLY A 18 -37.52 -13.68 -5.60
C GLY A 18 -37.78 -13.74 -4.09
N TRP A 19 -37.25 -14.77 -3.44
CA TRP A 19 -37.32 -14.93 -1.98
C TRP A 19 -36.70 -13.73 -1.26
N PRO A 20 -37.22 -13.31 -0.10
CA PRO A 20 -36.67 -12.19 0.65
C PRO A 20 -35.25 -12.53 1.09
N TRP A 21 -34.26 -12.01 0.37
CA TRP A 21 -32.87 -12.12 0.76
C TRP A 21 -32.71 -11.55 2.17
N PRO A 22 -32.02 -12.24 3.10
CA PRO A 22 -31.81 -11.73 4.43
C PRO A 22 -31.13 -10.36 4.31
N LYS A 23 -31.84 -9.32 4.74
CA LYS A 23 -31.28 -7.97 4.77
C LYS A 23 -30.08 -8.02 5.71
N HIS A 24 -28.91 -7.65 5.19
CA HIS A 24 -27.74 -7.53 6.04
C HIS A 24 -28.08 -6.53 7.17
N PRO A 25 -27.71 -6.78 8.43
CA PRO A 25 -28.07 -5.92 9.57
C PRO A 25 -27.52 -4.49 9.46
N CYS A 26 -26.70 -4.17 8.44
CA CYS A 26 -26.32 -2.80 8.12
C CYS A 26 -27.44 -1.98 7.43
N THR A 27 -28.52 -2.63 6.98
CA THR A 27 -29.66 -2.00 6.28
C THR A 27 -30.98 -2.10 7.07
N ASP A 28 -30.96 -2.70 8.25
CA ASP A 28 -32.12 -2.70 9.15
C ASP A 28 -32.15 -1.37 9.90
N ASN A 29 -33.06 -0.47 9.50
CA ASN A 29 -33.28 0.85 10.09
C ASN A 29 -33.89 0.76 11.50
N SER A 30 -33.34 -0.08 12.38
CA SER A 30 -33.51 0.13 13.81
C SER A 30 -32.90 1.50 14.09
N ASN A 31 -33.73 2.45 14.51
CA ASN A 31 -33.47 3.89 14.56
C ASN A 31 -32.43 4.30 15.63
N ARG A 32 -31.45 3.44 15.89
CA ARG A 32 -30.27 3.74 16.70
C ARG A 32 -29.18 4.13 15.74
N PRO A 33 -28.85 5.43 15.60
CA PRO A 33 -27.60 5.79 14.96
C PRO A 33 -26.50 5.06 15.73
N LEU A 34 -25.87 4.06 15.11
CA LEU A 34 -24.60 3.56 15.59
C LEU A 34 -23.75 4.82 15.71
N LYS A 35 -23.35 5.18 16.93
CA LYS A 35 -22.43 6.29 17.13
C LYS A 35 -21.23 5.94 16.28
N ALA A 36 -21.08 6.63 15.14
CA ALA A 36 -19.93 6.43 14.29
C ALA A 36 -18.72 6.55 15.22
N PRO A 37 -17.79 5.58 15.23
CA PRO A 37 -16.58 5.74 15.99
C PRO A 37 -16.02 7.09 15.60
N ARG A 38 -15.57 7.88 16.60
CA ARG A 38 -15.03 9.22 16.33
C ARG A 38 -14.00 9.05 15.22
N ALA A 39 -14.28 9.61 14.05
CA ALA A 39 -13.33 9.64 12.96
C ALA A 39 -12.07 10.27 13.56
N VAL A 40 -10.97 9.52 13.59
CA VAL A 40 -9.71 10.03 14.11
C VAL A 40 -9.31 11.16 13.18
N ARG A 41 -9.49 12.40 13.63
CA ARG A 41 -9.04 13.59 12.90
C ARG A 41 -7.52 13.64 13.03
N GLY A 42 -6.81 13.28 11.96
CA GLY A 42 -5.35 13.33 11.91
C GLY A 42 -4.76 12.32 10.92
N SER A 43 -3.46 12.43 10.63
CA SER A 43 -2.77 11.42 9.81
C SER A 43 -2.69 10.11 10.58
N ILE A 44 -3.06 8.99 9.96
CA ILE A 44 -2.83 7.66 10.52
C ILE A 44 -1.32 7.46 10.67
N VAL A 45 -0.84 7.34 11.91
CA VAL A 45 0.57 7.00 12.19
C VAL A 45 0.63 5.50 12.40
N ILE A 46 1.17 4.80 11.40
CA ILE A 46 1.37 3.36 11.48
C ILE A 46 2.63 3.12 12.33
N LYS A 47 2.54 2.23 13.30
CA LYS A 47 3.66 1.85 14.17
C LYS A 47 3.86 0.34 14.12
N ASP A 48 5.09 -0.11 14.35
CA ASP A 48 5.38 -1.53 14.53
C ASP A 48 5.09 -2.01 15.97
N ARG A 49 5.34 -3.30 16.22
CA ARG A 49 5.14 -3.94 17.53
C ARG A 49 6.02 -3.36 18.64
N HIS A 50 7.09 -2.67 18.28
CA HIS A 50 8.00 -1.98 19.21
C HIS A 50 7.66 -0.49 19.34
N GLY A 51 6.56 -0.03 18.73
CA GLY A 51 6.11 1.37 18.78
C GLY A 51 6.87 2.31 17.84
N GLN A 52 7.73 1.79 16.97
CA GLN A 52 8.48 2.61 16.02
C GLN A 52 7.59 3.00 14.83
N THR A 53 7.63 4.27 14.44
CA THR A 53 6.86 4.77 13.30
C THR A 53 7.29 4.09 12.01
N LEU A 54 6.30 3.67 11.22
CA LEU A 54 6.46 3.11 9.90
C LEU A 54 6.17 4.19 8.86
N ASP A 55 7.23 4.68 8.22
CA ASP A 55 7.11 5.57 7.08
C ASP A 55 7.00 4.77 5.79
N ILE A 56 5.97 5.10 5.01
CA ILE A 56 5.69 4.52 3.69
C ILE A 56 6.30 5.42 2.62
N TYR A 57 6.95 4.80 1.66
CA TYR A 57 7.58 5.45 0.53
C TYR A 57 7.08 4.84 -0.78
N ASP A 58 7.03 5.69 -1.80
CA ASP A 58 6.84 5.30 -3.19
C ASP A 58 8.19 5.34 -3.90
N LEU A 59 8.37 4.52 -4.93
CA LEU A 59 9.52 4.64 -5.83
C LEU A 59 9.23 5.76 -6.85
N ASP A 60 10.03 6.82 -6.82
CA ASP A 60 9.89 7.99 -7.70
C ASP A 60 10.75 7.82 -8.96
N ASP A 61 11.97 7.29 -8.81
CA ASP A 61 12.91 7.04 -9.92
C ASP A 61 13.86 5.87 -9.61
N LEU A 62 14.39 5.24 -10.66
CA LEU A 62 15.38 4.18 -10.59
C LEU A 62 16.36 4.32 -11.74
N GLN A 63 17.63 4.51 -11.41
CA GLN A 63 18.70 4.70 -12.38
C GLN A 63 19.68 3.52 -12.36
N ASP A 64 20.07 3.07 -13.55
CA ASP A 64 21.12 2.08 -13.72
C ASP A 64 22.50 2.75 -13.76
N GLY A 65 23.29 2.55 -12.71
CA GLY A 65 24.67 3.00 -12.62
C GLY A 65 25.71 1.86 -12.80
N PRO A 66 26.99 2.22 -12.94
CA PRO A 66 28.07 1.24 -13.03
C PRO A 66 28.19 0.44 -11.72
N GLY A 67 27.80 -0.84 -11.77
CA GLY A 67 27.90 -1.80 -10.65
C GLY A 67 26.85 -1.67 -9.54
N ARG A 68 26.03 -0.62 -9.54
CA ARG A 68 24.95 -0.38 -8.57
C ARG A 68 23.77 0.35 -9.22
N PHE A 69 22.58 0.06 -8.75
CA PHE A 69 21.38 0.83 -9.06
C PHE A 69 21.19 1.92 -8.00
N VAL A 70 20.64 3.05 -8.43
CA VAL A 70 20.21 4.16 -7.57
C VAL A 70 18.70 4.21 -7.58
N PHE A 71 18.09 4.29 -6.41
CA PHE A 71 16.65 4.31 -6.20
C PHE A 71 16.30 5.60 -5.47
N THR A 72 15.42 6.39 -6.06
CA THR A 72 14.88 7.61 -5.49
C THR A 72 13.53 7.30 -4.88
N PHE A 73 13.47 7.27 -3.56
CA PHE A 73 12.23 7.03 -2.83
C PHE A 73 11.60 8.35 -2.40
N ARG A 74 10.28 8.45 -2.49
CA ARG A 74 9.52 9.62 -2.02
C ARG A 74 8.59 9.21 -0.90
N ASN A 75 8.69 9.87 0.25
CA ASN A 75 7.81 9.61 1.38
C ASN A 75 6.37 10.01 1.00
N SER A 76 5.41 9.08 1.10
CA SER A 76 4.04 9.31 0.61
C SER A 76 3.30 10.40 1.43
N ARG A 77 3.72 10.64 2.67
CA ARG A 77 3.13 11.64 3.57
C ARG A 77 3.82 13.00 3.48
N THR A 78 5.14 13.02 3.59
CA THR A 78 5.92 14.29 3.67
C THR A 78 6.45 14.76 2.32
N ARG A 79 6.39 13.90 1.29
CA ARG A 79 7.04 14.08 -0.03
C ARG A 79 8.56 14.26 0.01
N ALA A 80 9.19 14.06 1.16
CA ALA A 80 10.65 14.07 1.26
C ALA A 80 11.24 12.94 0.42
N ARG A 81 12.30 13.25 -0.34
CA ARG A 81 13.03 12.29 -1.16
C ARG A 81 14.20 11.67 -0.38
N LEU A 82 14.51 10.42 -0.70
CA LEU A 82 15.60 9.66 -0.13
C LEU A 82 16.20 8.75 -1.19
N ASP A 83 17.48 8.98 -1.48
CA ASP A 83 18.19 8.24 -2.51
C ASP A 83 19.00 7.12 -1.87
N LEU A 84 18.75 5.89 -2.31
CA LEU A 84 19.41 4.69 -1.84
C LEU A 84 20.11 3.97 -2.99
N THR A 85 21.21 3.31 -2.69
CA THR A 85 21.99 2.52 -3.63
C THR A 85 21.94 1.04 -3.29
N PHE A 86 21.87 0.20 -4.33
CA PHE A 86 21.88 -1.25 -4.20
C PHE A 86 22.79 -1.89 -5.24
N SER A 87 23.66 -2.82 -4.82
CA SER A 87 24.62 -3.45 -5.72
C SER A 87 23.94 -4.42 -6.69
N LYS A 88 24.34 -4.41 -7.96
CA LYS A 88 23.88 -5.39 -8.97
C LYS A 88 24.16 -6.84 -8.55
N LYS A 89 25.32 -7.07 -7.92
CA LYS A 89 25.70 -8.40 -7.40
C LYS A 89 24.73 -8.87 -6.31
N ALA A 90 24.29 -7.95 -5.44
CA ALA A 90 23.33 -8.28 -4.38
C ALA A 90 21.92 -8.55 -4.93
N MET A 91 21.48 -7.80 -5.95
CA MET A 91 20.22 -8.07 -6.66
C MET A 91 20.21 -9.45 -7.31
N ALA A 92 21.28 -9.78 -8.05
CA ALA A 92 21.42 -11.08 -8.70
C ALA A 92 21.40 -12.23 -7.67
N LYS A 93 22.14 -12.08 -6.56
CA LYS A 93 22.14 -13.06 -5.46
C LYS A 93 20.76 -13.22 -4.81
N GLY A 94 19.98 -12.15 -4.74
CA GLY A 94 18.61 -12.16 -4.21
C GLY A 94 17.54 -12.61 -5.20
N GLY A 95 17.90 -12.83 -6.47
CA GLY A 95 16.94 -13.17 -7.53
C GLY A 95 15.93 -12.05 -7.86
N VAL A 96 16.25 -10.80 -7.52
CA VAL A 96 15.34 -9.65 -7.69
C VAL A 96 15.66 -8.91 -8.98
N LYS A 97 14.61 -8.56 -9.72
CA LYS A 97 14.68 -7.77 -10.95
C LYS A 97 14.22 -6.35 -10.69
N ILE A 98 14.55 -5.44 -11.60
CA ILE A 98 14.10 -4.05 -11.56
C ILE A 98 12.57 -3.97 -11.56
N ASP A 99 11.92 -4.80 -12.38
CA ASP A 99 10.45 -4.86 -12.48
C ASP A 99 9.78 -5.14 -11.12
N ASP A 100 10.41 -5.94 -10.25
CA ASP A 100 9.85 -6.22 -8.92
C ASP A 100 9.68 -4.95 -8.07
N PHE A 101 10.50 -3.92 -8.32
CA PHE A 101 10.42 -2.65 -7.62
C PHE A 101 9.36 -1.73 -8.23
N TRP A 102 9.20 -1.73 -9.56
CA TRP A 102 8.15 -0.95 -10.21
C TRP A 102 6.74 -1.54 -9.99
N ASP A 103 6.63 -2.86 -9.92
CA ASP A 103 5.38 -3.56 -9.62
C ASP A 103 4.99 -3.47 -8.14
N ALA A 104 5.92 -3.06 -7.27
CA ALA A 104 5.66 -2.95 -5.85
C ALA A 104 4.75 -1.74 -5.57
N PRO A 105 3.65 -1.90 -4.83
CA PRO A 105 2.72 -0.80 -4.58
C PRO A 105 3.30 0.27 -3.65
N SER A 106 4.18 -0.12 -2.73
CA SER A 106 4.87 0.80 -1.81
C SER A 106 6.02 0.10 -1.07
N PHE A 107 6.84 0.89 -0.39
CA PHE A 107 8.03 0.48 0.31
C PHE A 107 8.03 0.95 1.76
N LEU A 108 8.52 0.10 2.66
CA LEU A 108 8.83 0.45 4.04
C LEU A 108 10.34 0.61 4.19
N LEU A 109 10.78 1.83 4.50
CA LEU A 109 12.18 2.16 4.69
C LEU A 109 12.45 2.44 6.17
N ARG A 110 13.46 1.77 6.74
CA ARG A 110 13.90 1.99 8.12
C ARG A 110 15.41 2.17 8.18
N LYS A 111 15.90 3.04 9.06
CA LYS A 111 17.34 3.10 9.36
C LYS A 111 17.78 1.78 9.99
N ASP A 112 18.88 1.22 9.52
CA ASP A 112 19.47 0.03 10.13
C ASP A 112 20.24 0.45 11.40
N GLN A 113 20.05 -0.29 12.49
CA GLN A 113 20.68 0.03 13.78
C GLN A 113 22.16 -0.40 13.83
N GLN A 114 22.60 -1.33 12.98
CA GLN A 114 23.95 -1.89 13.03
C GLN A 114 24.92 -1.13 12.12
N LYS A 115 24.45 -0.59 11.00
CA LYS A 115 25.29 0.12 10.02
C LYS A 115 24.85 1.56 9.83
N LYS A 116 25.81 2.48 9.99
CA LYS A 116 25.61 3.90 9.68
C LYS A 116 25.23 4.06 8.20
N ASP A 117 24.29 4.96 7.92
CA ASP A 117 23.80 5.28 6.57
C ASP A 117 23.20 4.09 5.79
N ALA A 118 22.89 3.00 6.48
CA ALA A 118 22.20 1.87 5.90
C ALA A 118 20.69 1.93 6.17
N TYR A 119 19.90 1.50 5.19
CA TYR A 119 18.46 1.42 5.29
C TYR A 119 18.00 -0.01 5.01
N ARG A 120 17.07 -0.51 5.82
CA ARG A 120 16.30 -1.70 5.52
C ARG A 120 15.11 -1.30 4.66
N VAL A 121 15.02 -1.90 3.49
CA VAL A 121 13.96 -1.70 2.51
C VAL A 121 13.12 -2.97 2.46
N GLU A 122 11.83 -2.84 2.74
CA GLU A 122 10.88 -3.95 2.69
C GLU A 122 9.73 -3.61 1.74
N PHE A 123 9.36 -4.55 0.88
CA PHE A 123 8.24 -4.38 -0.05
C PHE A 123 7.64 -5.74 -0.42
N ILE A 124 6.40 -5.71 -0.91
CA ILE A 124 5.73 -6.91 -1.41
C ILE A 124 6.10 -7.05 -2.89
N SER A 125 6.81 -8.12 -3.24
CA SER A 125 7.05 -8.44 -4.65
C SER A 125 5.91 -9.32 -5.17
N CYS A 126 5.25 -8.85 -6.22
CA CYS A 126 4.17 -9.57 -6.89
C CYS A 126 4.67 -10.91 -7.46
N ARG A 127 5.82 -10.90 -8.15
CA ARG A 127 6.42 -12.10 -8.76
C ARG A 127 6.83 -13.16 -7.73
N HIS A 128 7.31 -12.74 -6.56
CA HIS A 128 7.72 -13.67 -5.50
C HIS A 128 6.59 -14.04 -4.53
N GLY A 129 5.45 -13.33 -4.58
CA GLY A 129 4.30 -13.58 -3.70
C GLY A 129 4.58 -13.37 -2.20
N LYS A 130 5.64 -12.64 -1.85
CA LYS A 130 6.09 -12.46 -0.46
C LYS A 130 6.74 -11.10 -0.24
N VAL A 131 6.87 -10.73 1.04
CA VAL A 131 7.64 -9.56 1.44
C VAL A 131 9.13 -9.84 1.28
N LEU A 132 9.79 -9.08 0.42
CA LEU A 132 11.24 -9.09 0.28
C LEU A 132 11.86 -8.03 1.18
N ARG A 133 13.06 -8.30 1.69
CA ARG A 133 13.77 -7.44 2.64
C ARG A 133 15.23 -7.32 2.25
N PHE A 134 15.69 -6.11 2.01
CA PHE A 134 17.07 -5.83 1.61
C PHE A 134 17.68 -4.72 2.44
N ARG A 135 19.01 -4.70 2.50
CA ARG A 135 19.76 -3.56 3.03
C ARG A 135 20.31 -2.76 1.86
N MET A 136 20.02 -1.48 1.85
CA MET A 136 20.54 -0.51 0.90
C MET A 136 21.37 0.54 1.63
N GLN A 137 22.20 1.29 0.90
CA GLN A 137 23.02 2.36 1.46
C GLN A 137 22.52 3.70 0.98
N ARG A 138 22.43 4.69 1.86
CA ARG A 138 22.10 6.06 1.47
C ARG A 138 23.16 6.58 0.50
N LEU A 139 22.70 7.18 -0.60
CA LEU A 139 23.57 7.93 -1.49
C LEU A 139 23.99 9.21 -0.74
N LEU A 140 25.30 9.38 -0.55
CA LEU A 140 25.89 10.58 0.04
C LEU A 140 26.19 11.61 -1.03
#